data_AF-A0A954JK55-F1
#
_entry.id   AF-A0A954JK55-F1
#
_cell.length_a   1.000
_cell.length_b   1.000
_cell.length_c   1.000
_cell.angle_alpha   90.00
_cell.angle_beta   90.00
_cell.angle_gamma   90.00
#
_symmetry.space_group_name_H-M   'P 1'
#
loop_
_entity.id
_entity.type
_entity.pdbx_description
1 polymer ?
#
loop_
_entity_poly.entity_id
_entity_poly.type
_entity_poly.pdbx_seq_one_letter_code
_entity_poly.pdbx_strand_id
1 'polypeptide(L)'
;MKLILIHVVIAAYAFWESWDAAKRLRLQLIKTLVFGALGLVHGLVPAIGAPWYMRTSDPIFYHEFAACYCLCGMVALGVGWRVFNALYPVPNQELCFDYMKNEKVQRRLQILFVFCAVGGVLAWLGAIAASGATLWQLLTAKRMEFRGQGDGIIGGLCVHLFCMAYVPGFVGPQMNGRYKIAGFAYAIGFAVVLFIFSRGTRAPSIGMIGSLIGGIIFSKKLSVEKLFGSAAAMFMIGMLAVGLLPLRHRMSHMSYGEMVSFLFSAEAYQDALSHDPLNYHDHFVSITAIFPNSREYVDAASYRRILFFYLPGDSFPGLKPRDPNRIVAEALFGAAAFRVDWMHPPGVFGDVYINFWGWYGIPFMVLQGAFLAWVTRLMLIRPWFFIGIGPQAMYMSLVGIRGQPYTICVAMIASLTVTFCLLVLLGIPLSIYRKPVKKALSDSRQKHQQVNFAS
;
A
#
# COMPACT_ATOMS: atom_id res chain seq x y z
N MET A 1 -27.70 -1.85 -16.84
CA MET A 1 -28.25 -2.41 -15.59
C MET A 1 -27.42 -3.60 -15.06
N LYS A 2 -27.10 -4.61 -15.89
CA LYS A 2 -26.30 -5.78 -15.46
C LYS A 2 -24.91 -5.42 -14.89
N LEU A 3 -24.12 -4.59 -15.57
CA LEU A 3 -22.80 -4.21 -15.04
C LEU A 3 -22.86 -3.47 -13.69
N ILE A 4 -23.79 -2.53 -13.54
CA ILE A 4 -23.97 -1.79 -12.27
C ILE A 4 -24.25 -2.77 -11.14
N LEU A 5 -25.08 -3.79 -11.37
CA LEU A 5 -25.34 -4.84 -10.39
C LEU A 5 -24.08 -5.61 -9.99
N ILE A 6 -23.19 -5.95 -10.94
CA ILE A 6 -21.91 -6.62 -10.64
C ILE A 6 -21.05 -5.74 -9.73
N HIS A 7 -20.92 -4.44 -10.02
CA HIS A 7 -20.16 -3.52 -9.17
C HIS A 7 -20.77 -3.32 -7.79
N VAL A 8 -22.11 -3.29 -7.68
CA VAL A 8 -22.81 -3.27 -6.38
C VAL A 8 -22.49 -4.55 -5.58
N VAL A 9 -22.47 -5.71 -6.23
CA VAL A 9 -22.09 -6.98 -5.58
C VAL A 9 -20.62 -6.95 -5.12
N ILE A 10 -19.70 -6.43 -5.93
CA ILE A 10 -18.30 -6.22 -5.55
C ILE A 10 -18.20 -5.33 -4.31
N ALA A 11 -18.88 -4.19 -4.33
CA ALA A 11 -18.89 -3.24 -3.22
C ALA A 11 -19.46 -3.88 -1.94
N ALA A 12 -20.58 -4.60 -2.05
CA ALA A 12 -21.22 -5.28 -0.93
C ALA A 12 -20.33 -6.39 -0.33
N TYR A 13 -19.69 -7.20 -1.17
CA TYR A 13 -18.77 -8.24 -0.72
C TYR A 13 -17.54 -7.65 0.00
N ALA A 14 -16.92 -6.64 -0.61
CA ALA A 14 -15.78 -5.94 -0.03
C ALA A 14 -16.12 -5.25 1.29
N PHE A 15 -17.30 -4.61 1.35
CA PHE A 15 -17.82 -4.01 2.58
C PHE A 15 -18.03 -5.06 3.66
N TRP A 16 -18.61 -6.21 3.33
CA TRP A 16 -18.79 -7.30 4.30
C TRP A 16 -17.45 -7.82 4.86
N GLU A 17 -16.47 -8.09 4.00
CA GLU A 17 -15.13 -8.54 4.43
C GLU A 17 -14.41 -7.48 5.29
N SER A 18 -14.52 -6.21 4.91
CA SER A 18 -13.95 -5.08 5.65
C SER A 18 -14.65 -4.84 6.98
N TRP A 19 -15.98 -4.91 7.01
CA TRP A 19 -16.80 -4.76 8.22
C TRP A 19 -16.51 -5.85 9.23
N ASP A 20 -16.45 -7.11 8.78
CA ASP A 20 -16.11 -8.22 9.66
C ASP A 20 -14.70 -8.08 10.25
N ALA A 21 -13.74 -7.65 9.43
CA ALA A 21 -12.37 -7.35 9.88
C ALA A 21 -12.34 -6.18 10.88
N ALA A 22 -13.12 -5.12 10.64
CA ALA A 22 -13.16 -3.91 11.45
C ALA A 22 -13.64 -4.16 12.89
N LYS A 23 -14.50 -5.17 13.11
CA LYS A 23 -14.87 -5.63 14.48
C LYS A 23 -13.64 -5.98 15.33
N ARG A 24 -12.55 -6.38 14.69
CA ARG A 24 -11.24 -6.63 15.31
C ARG A 24 -10.16 -5.83 14.61
N LEU A 25 -10.39 -4.54 14.37
CA LEU A 25 -9.54 -3.67 13.55
C LEU A 25 -8.04 -3.76 13.90
N ARG A 26 -7.68 -3.79 15.19
CA ARG A 26 -6.27 -3.92 15.63
C ARG A 26 -5.64 -5.25 15.24
N LEU A 27 -6.41 -6.30 15.03
CA LEU A 27 -5.91 -7.61 14.61
C LEU A 27 -5.99 -7.82 13.09
N GLN A 28 -6.84 -7.05 12.40
CA GLN A 28 -7.19 -7.25 10.99
C GLN A 28 -7.11 -5.94 10.18
N LEU A 29 -6.21 -5.02 10.56
CA LEU A 29 -6.07 -3.71 9.91
C LEU A 29 -5.80 -3.86 8.41
N ILE A 30 -4.83 -4.70 8.02
CA ILE A 30 -4.47 -4.93 6.62
C ILE A 30 -5.68 -5.44 5.83
N LYS A 31 -6.44 -6.40 6.39
CA LYS A 31 -7.66 -6.91 5.75
C LYS A 31 -8.68 -5.80 5.50
N THR A 32 -8.92 -4.98 6.53
CA THR A 32 -9.85 -3.85 6.46
C THR A 32 -9.43 -2.85 5.36
N LEU A 33 -8.13 -2.51 5.30
CA LEU A 33 -7.59 -1.58 4.31
C LEU A 33 -7.68 -2.13 2.89
N VAL A 34 -7.27 -3.38 2.67
CA VAL A 34 -7.25 -4.02 1.35
C VAL A 34 -8.67 -4.16 0.81
N PHE A 35 -9.59 -4.79 1.55
CA PHE A 35 -10.96 -4.95 1.07
C PHE A 35 -11.70 -3.62 0.97
N GLY A 36 -11.52 -2.70 1.92
CA GLY A 36 -12.14 -1.37 1.84
C GLY A 36 -11.73 -0.61 0.59
N ALA A 37 -10.44 -0.60 0.25
CA ALA A 37 -9.95 0.12 -0.91
C ALA A 37 -10.28 -0.60 -2.23
N LEU A 38 -10.22 -1.93 -2.30
CA LEU A 38 -10.66 -2.68 -3.50
C LEU A 38 -12.17 -2.50 -3.75
N GLY A 39 -12.99 -2.51 -2.69
CA GLY A 39 -14.42 -2.26 -2.79
C GLY A 39 -14.75 -0.86 -3.27
N LEU A 40 -13.97 0.14 -2.85
CA LEU A 40 -14.11 1.51 -3.33
C LEU A 40 -13.77 1.61 -4.83
N VAL A 41 -12.58 1.15 -5.23
CA VAL A 41 -12.03 1.32 -6.58
C VAL A 41 -12.78 0.47 -7.61
N HIS A 42 -13.11 -0.78 -7.30
CA HIS A 42 -13.70 -1.73 -8.26
C HIS A 42 -15.20 -1.96 -8.07
N GLY A 43 -15.79 -1.46 -7.00
CA GLY A 43 -17.22 -1.61 -6.70
C GLY A 43 -17.96 -0.29 -6.68
N LEU A 44 -17.73 0.51 -5.62
CA LEU A 44 -18.54 1.70 -5.36
C LEU A 44 -18.38 2.76 -6.45
N VAL A 45 -17.15 3.13 -6.81
CA VAL A 45 -16.90 4.19 -7.80
C VAL A 45 -17.47 3.82 -9.18
N PRO A 46 -17.22 2.62 -9.74
CA PRO A 46 -17.84 2.21 -11.01
C PRO A 46 -19.36 2.13 -10.96
N ALA A 47 -19.96 1.77 -9.82
CA ALA A 47 -21.41 1.69 -9.67
C ALA A 47 -22.08 3.07 -9.72
N ILE A 48 -21.47 4.10 -9.11
CA ILE A 48 -22.03 5.46 -9.05
C ILE A 48 -21.60 6.35 -10.23
N GLY A 49 -20.47 6.05 -10.88
CA GLY A 49 -19.87 6.87 -11.93
C GLY A 49 -20.43 6.66 -13.35
N ALA A 50 -21.59 6.04 -13.54
CA ALA A 50 -22.15 5.81 -14.87
C ALA A 50 -22.37 7.15 -15.63
N PRO A 51 -21.97 7.25 -16.93
CA PRO A 51 -21.66 6.16 -17.84
C PRO A 51 -20.16 5.90 -18.08
N TRP A 52 -19.68 4.78 -17.52
CA TRP A 52 -18.35 4.20 -17.70
C TRP A 52 -18.00 3.89 -19.17
N TYR A 53 -19.00 3.60 -20.02
CA TYR A 53 -18.80 3.39 -21.46
C TYR A 53 -18.39 4.64 -22.24
N MET A 54 -18.46 5.83 -21.60
CA MET A 54 -17.95 7.06 -22.19
C MET A 54 -16.50 7.36 -21.79
N ARG A 55 -15.92 6.58 -20.85
CA ARG A 55 -14.56 6.82 -20.31
C ARG A 55 -13.50 6.03 -21.04
N THR A 56 -13.83 4.82 -21.48
CA THR A 56 -13.02 4.00 -22.38
C THR A 56 -13.84 3.72 -23.63
N SER A 57 -13.20 3.76 -24.81
CA SER A 57 -13.84 3.38 -26.08
C SER A 57 -14.03 1.86 -26.23
N ASP A 58 -13.75 1.09 -25.19
CA ASP A 58 -13.79 -0.36 -25.19
C ASP A 58 -15.25 -0.89 -25.22
N PRO A 59 -15.52 -1.99 -25.96
CA PRO A 59 -16.84 -2.62 -25.96
C PRO A 59 -17.34 -3.01 -24.57
N ILE A 60 -18.66 -2.88 -24.37
CA ILE A 60 -19.38 -3.22 -23.12
C ILE A 60 -19.02 -4.61 -22.55
N PHE A 61 -18.75 -5.57 -23.44
CA PHE A 61 -18.34 -6.92 -23.08
C PHE A 61 -17.09 -6.94 -22.19
N TYR A 62 -16.07 -6.12 -22.48
CA TYR A 62 -14.82 -6.09 -21.70
C TYR A 62 -15.02 -5.47 -20.32
N HIS A 63 -15.96 -4.53 -20.19
CA HIS A 63 -16.34 -3.99 -18.88
C HIS A 63 -16.98 -5.07 -18.01
N GLU A 64 -17.93 -5.84 -18.56
CA GLU A 64 -18.58 -6.96 -17.85
C GLU A 64 -17.58 -8.05 -17.51
N PHE A 65 -16.69 -8.38 -18.44
CA PHE A 65 -15.64 -9.39 -18.24
C PHE A 65 -14.66 -8.99 -17.13
N ALA A 66 -14.14 -7.77 -17.16
CA ALA A 66 -13.25 -7.25 -16.14
C ALA A 66 -13.93 -7.19 -14.76
N ALA A 67 -15.19 -6.75 -14.69
CA ALA A 67 -15.94 -6.73 -13.45
C ALA A 67 -16.15 -8.15 -12.87
N CYS A 68 -16.51 -9.13 -13.70
CA CYS A 68 -16.62 -10.53 -13.30
C CYS A 68 -15.29 -11.11 -12.82
N TYR A 69 -14.20 -10.85 -13.54
CA TYR A 69 -12.86 -11.28 -13.14
C TYR A 69 -12.46 -10.67 -11.78
N CYS A 70 -12.69 -9.37 -11.61
CA CYS A 70 -12.42 -8.67 -10.35
C CYS A 70 -13.21 -9.27 -9.19
N LEU A 71 -14.52 -9.53 -9.39
CA LEU A 71 -15.36 -10.17 -8.38
C LEU A 71 -14.79 -11.54 -7.99
N CYS A 72 -14.46 -12.39 -8.96
CA CYS A 72 -13.90 -13.72 -8.70
C CYS A 72 -12.54 -13.63 -7.99
N GLY A 73 -11.68 -12.70 -8.41
CA GLY A 73 -10.37 -12.48 -7.81
C GLY A 73 -10.48 -11.97 -6.36
N MET A 74 -11.45 -11.10 -6.09
CA MET A 74 -11.72 -10.58 -4.76
C MET A 74 -12.28 -11.66 -3.83
N VAL A 75 -13.17 -12.52 -4.34
CA VAL A 75 -13.65 -13.70 -3.61
C VAL A 75 -12.51 -14.66 -3.31
N ALA A 76 -11.69 -14.99 -4.31
CA ALA A 76 -10.51 -15.84 -4.15
C ALA A 76 -9.51 -15.29 -3.11
N LEU A 77 -9.26 -13.98 -3.13
CA LEU A 77 -8.45 -13.29 -2.12
C LEU A 77 -9.03 -13.48 -0.70
N GLY A 78 -10.34 -13.35 -0.53
CA GLY A 78 -11.03 -13.56 0.76
C GLY A 78 -10.97 -15.01 1.22
N VAL A 79 -11.16 -15.96 0.30
CA VAL A 79 -11.03 -17.41 0.57
C VAL A 79 -9.63 -17.74 1.07
N GLY A 80 -8.59 -17.28 0.37
CA GLY A 80 -7.20 -17.50 0.78
C GLY A 80 -6.90 -16.99 2.18
N TRP A 81 -7.41 -15.79 2.50
CA TRP A 81 -7.28 -15.22 3.85
C TRP A 81 -7.98 -16.07 4.91
N ARG A 82 -9.22 -16.49 4.65
CA ARG A 82 -10.04 -17.30 5.58
C ARG A 82 -9.43 -18.69 5.80
N VAL A 83 -9.00 -19.36 4.73
CA VAL A 83 -8.34 -20.68 4.80
C VAL A 83 -7.08 -20.58 5.65
N PHE A 84 -6.23 -19.58 5.41
CA PHE A 84 -5.05 -19.37 6.23
C PHE A 84 -5.40 -19.15 7.72
N ASN A 85 -6.39 -18.30 8.00
CA ASN A 85 -6.83 -18.04 9.37
C ASN A 85 -7.47 -19.26 10.05
N ALA A 86 -8.13 -20.14 9.30
CA ALA A 86 -8.68 -21.39 9.82
C ALA A 86 -7.56 -22.37 10.21
N LEU A 87 -6.54 -22.51 9.37
CA LEU A 87 -5.37 -23.36 9.64
C LEU A 87 -4.45 -22.79 10.72
N TYR A 88 -4.34 -21.47 10.78
CA TYR A 88 -3.49 -20.73 11.70
C TYR A 88 -4.28 -19.63 12.40
N PRO A 89 -5.11 -19.97 13.42
CA PRO A 89 -5.97 -19.03 14.11
C PRO A 89 -5.20 -17.83 14.66
N VAL A 90 -5.69 -16.63 14.36
CA VAL A 90 -5.11 -15.36 14.82
C VAL A 90 -4.99 -15.41 16.34
N PRO A 91 -3.78 -15.20 16.92
CA PRO A 91 -3.62 -15.25 18.35
C PRO A 91 -4.54 -14.22 19.01
N ASN A 92 -5.32 -14.65 20.01
CA ASN A 92 -6.22 -13.77 20.76
C ASN A 92 -5.49 -12.83 21.72
N GLN A 93 -4.15 -12.75 21.64
CA GLN A 93 -3.32 -12.01 22.57
C GLN A 93 -2.66 -10.82 21.85
N GLU A 94 -2.91 -9.64 22.38
CA GLU A 94 -2.32 -8.34 22.01
C GLU A 94 -0.82 -8.23 22.40
N LEU A 95 -0.06 -9.33 22.34
CA LEU A 95 1.30 -9.47 22.90
C LEU A 95 2.27 -8.40 22.42
N CYS A 96 2.31 -8.15 21.11
CA CYS A 96 3.14 -7.08 20.56
C CYS A 96 2.75 -5.70 21.12
N PHE A 97 1.45 -5.43 21.30
CA PHE A 97 1.00 -4.13 21.80
C PHE A 97 1.37 -3.93 23.28
N ASP A 98 1.23 -4.96 24.10
CA ASP A 98 1.60 -4.88 25.51
C ASP A 98 3.12 -4.86 25.70
N TYR A 99 3.86 -5.59 24.85
CA TYR A 99 5.31 -5.54 24.82
C TYR A 99 5.84 -4.12 24.55
N MET A 100 5.21 -3.39 23.62
CA MET A 100 5.60 -2.02 23.27
C MET A 100 5.40 -1.03 24.42
N LYS A 101 4.53 -1.32 25.40
CA LYS A 101 4.31 -0.46 26.59
C LYS A 101 5.37 -0.64 27.68
N ASN A 102 6.20 -1.69 27.60
CA ASN A 102 7.24 -1.94 28.61
C ASN A 102 8.24 -0.78 28.67
N GLU A 103 8.59 -0.31 29.87
CA GLU A 103 9.45 0.88 30.06
C GLU A 103 10.83 0.74 29.39
N LYS A 104 11.44 -0.45 29.49
CA LYS A 104 12.75 -0.74 28.86
C LYS A 104 12.64 -0.70 27.34
N VAL A 105 11.51 -1.15 26.80
CA VAL A 105 11.21 -1.09 25.36
C VAL A 105 10.96 0.35 24.93
N GLN A 106 10.17 1.11 25.71
CA GLN A 106 9.88 2.53 25.47
C GLN A 106 11.15 3.37 25.34
N ARG A 107 12.13 3.24 26.25
CA ARG A 107 13.40 3.97 26.14
C ARG A 107 14.14 3.68 24.84
N ARG A 108 14.12 2.43 24.37
CA ARG A 108 14.78 2.04 23.12
C ARG A 108 13.99 2.48 21.88
N LEU A 109 12.66 2.50 21.98
CA LEU A 109 11.80 3.07 20.93
C LEU A 109 12.01 4.58 20.75
N GLN A 110 12.36 5.31 21.81
CA GLN A 110 12.72 6.72 21.71
C GLN A 110 13.99 6.92 20.87
N ILE A 111 14.99 6.06 21.05
CA ILE A 111 16.22 6.09 20.24
C ILE A 111 15.89 5.70 18.79
N LEU A 112 15.11 4.63 18.60
CA LEU A 112 14.64 4.22 17.28
C LEU A 112 13.87 5.34 16.56
N PHE A 113 12.99 6.04 17.28
CA PHE A 113 12.21 7.16 16.76
C PHE A 113 13.13 8.24 16.18
N VAL A 114 14.12 8.69 16.96
CA VAL A 114 15.06 9.74 16.53
C VAL A 114 15.90 9.26 15.34
N PHE A 115 16.44 8.04 15.43
CA PHE A 115 17.27 7.48 14.38
C PHE A 115 16.50 7.35 13.07
N CYS A 116 15.28 6.81 13.10
CA CYS A 116 14.45 6.65 11.92
C CYS A 116 13.95 7.99 11.36
N ALA A 117 13.67 8.98 12.23
CA ALA A 117 13.28 10.32 11.79
C ALA A 117 14.40 11.01 11.01
N VAL A 118 15.61 11.01 11.58
CA VAL A 118 16.79 11.61 10.95
C VAL A 118 17.21 10.79 9.72
N GLY A 119 17.34 9.48 9.86
CA GLY A 119 17.73 8.57 8.77
C GLY A 119 16.74 8.59 7.60
N GLY A 120 15.44 8.70 7.87
CA GLY A 120 14.42 8.83 6.82
C GLY A 120 14.53 10.14 6.04
N VAL A 121 14.78 11.27 6.74
CA VAL A 121 15.02 12.57 6.09
C VAL A 121 16.32 12.55 5.27
N LEU A 122 17.41 12.00 5.84
CA LEU A 122 18.68 11.86 5.13
C LEU A 122 18.56 10.95 3.91
N ALA A 123 17.83 9.84 4.00
CA ALA A 123 17.56 8.96 2.87
C ALA A 123 16.74 9.66 1.77
N TRP A 124 15.75 10.48 2.15
CA TRP A 124 15.01 11.29 1.18
C TRP A 124 15.91 12.32 0.48
N LEU A 125 16.71 13.06 1.24
CA LEU A 125 17.67 14.04 0.68
C LEU A 125 18.73 13.35 -0.18
N GLY A 126 19.22 12.17 0.24
CA GLY A 126 20.15 11.35 -0.52
C GLY A 126 19.55 10.87 -1.85
N ALA A 127 18.28 10.49 -1.88
CA ALA A 127 17.59 10.15 -3.14
C ALA A 127 17.51 11.34 -4.10
N ILE A 128 17.29 12.56 -3.56
CA ILE A 128 17.28 13.80 -4.35
C ILE A 128 18.68 14.07 -4.92
N ALA A 129 19.70 14.06 -4.06
CA ALA A 129 21.08 14.30 -4.48
C ALA A 129 21.58 13.27 -5.49
N ALA A 130 21.26 11.98 -5.27
CA ALA A 130 21.62 10.89 -6.17
C ALA A 130 20.93 11.00 -7.54
N SER A 131 19.77 11.65 -7.62
CA SER A 131 19.11 11.98 -8.89
C SER A 131 19.74 13.16 -9.63
N GLY A 132 20.82 13.76 -9.12
CA GLY A 132 21.46 14.93 -9.71
C GLY A 132 20.65 16.23 -9.53
N ALA A 133 19.61 16.20 -8.69
CA ALA A 133 18.73 17.33 -8.44
C ALA A 133 19.09 18.03 -7.12
N THR A 134 18.90 19.35 -7.09
CA THR A 134 18.92 20.15 -5.85
C THR A 134 17.51 20.33 -5.29
N LEU A 135 17.41 20.67 -4.01
CA LEU A 135 16.13 20.99 -3.37
C LEU A 135 15.41 22.16 -4.08
N TRP A 136 16.18 23.14 -4.57
CA TRP A 136 15.68 24.28 -5.34
C TRP A 136 15.12 23.89 -6.71
N GLN A 137 15.77 22.95 -7.41
CA GLN A 137 15.31 22.45 -8.71
C GLN A 137 14.02 21.62 -8.61
N LEU A 138 13.75 20.99 -7.46
CA LEU A 138 12.47 20.31 -7.20
C LEU A 138 11.31 21.30 -7.07
N LEU A 139 11.56 22.49 -6.51
CA LEU A 139 10.57 23.55 -6.40
C LEU A 139 10.23 24.16 -7.77
N THR A 140 11.21 24.23 -8.68
CA THR A 140 11.14 25.00 -9.95
C THR A 140 10.84 24.18 -11.23
N ALA A 141 10.21 23.01 -11.10
CA ALA A 141 9.56 22.24 -12.21
C ALA A 141 10.39 21.25 -13.02
N LYS A 142 11.68 21.13 -12.74
CA LYS A 142 12.58 20.27 -13.53
C LYS A 142 12.69 18.82 -13.05
N ARG A 143 11.80 18.36 -12.15
CA ARG A 143 11.88 16.99 -11.56
C ARG A 143 11.91 15.86 -12.61
N MET A 144 11.20 16.02 -13.73
CA MET A 144 11.21 15.01 -14.79
C MET A 144 12.44 15.11 -15.70
N GLU A 145 13.13 16.26 -15.74
CA GLU A 145 14.36 16.43 -16.53
C GLU A 145 15.54 15.65 -15.92
N PHE A 146 15.54 15.44 -14.60
CA PHE A 146 16.64 14.77 -13.88
C PHE A 146 16.41 13.28 -13.64
N ARG A 147 15.23 12.73 -14.00
CA ARG A 147 14.99 11.28 -13.93
C ARG A 147 15.88 10.57 -14.94
N GLY A 148 16.83 9.78 -14.45
CA GLY A 148 17.76 9.00 -15.27
C GLY A 148 19.11 9.67 -15.54
N GLN A 149 19.36 10.87 -15.00
CA GLN A 149 20.66 11.55 -15.14
C GLN A 149 21.63 11.28 -13.97
N GLY A 150 21.15 10.65 -12.90
CA GLY A 150 21.91 10.37 -11.68
C GLY A 150 22.20 8.87 -11.45
N ASP A 151 22.89 8.56 -10.35
CA ASP A 151 23.20 7.18 -9.97
C ASP A 151 21.93 6.44 -9.52
N GLY A 152 21.40 5.61 -10.43
CA GLY A 152 20.18 4.83 -10.20
C GLY A 152 20.29 3.81 -9.07
N ILE A 153 21.50 3.33 -8.74
CA ILE A 153 21.72 2.37 -7.66
C ILE A 153 21.64 3.07 -6.31
N ILE A 154 22.39 4.16 -6.14
CA ILE A 154 22.37 4.96 -4.90
C ILE A 154 20.98 5.57 -4.69
N GLY A 155 20.39 6.13 -5.75
CA GLY A 155 19.03 6.66 -5.72
C GLY A 155 17.99 5.60 -5.32
N GLY A 156 18.09 4.40 -5.89
CA GLY A 156 17.24 3.27 -5.53
C GLY A 156 17.41 2.85 -4.06
N LEU A 157 18.65 2.71 -3.59
CA LEU A 157 18.95 2.40 -2.18
C LEU A 157 18.34 3.44 -1.24
N CYS A 158 18.55 4.72 -1.51
CA CYS A 158 17.99 5.83 -0.72
C CYS A 158 16.46 5.81 -0.70
N VAL A 159 15.79 5.53 -1.83
CA VAL A 159 14.33 5.37 -1.89
C VAL A 159 13.83 4.21 -1.05
N HIS A 160 14.60 3.14 -0.90
CA HIS A 160 14.24 2.03 -0.03
C HIS A 160 14.54 2.31 1.44
N LEU A 161 15.65 2.99 1.76
CA LEU A 161 15.98 3.43 3.12
C LEU A 161 15.00 4.49 3.64
N PHE A 162 14.38 5.25 2.75
CA PHE A 162 13.30 6.19 3.07
C PHE A 162 12.14 5.54 3.84
N CYS A 163 11.98 4.22 3.75
CA CYS A 163 10.99 3.47 4.50
C CYS A 163 11.10 3.67 6.03
N MET A 164 12.27 4.07 6.55
CA MET A 164 12.48 4.47 7.93
C MET A 164 11.62 5.68 8.34
N ALA A 165 11.34 6.60 7.41
CA ALA A 165 10.56 7.80 7.67
C ALA A 165 9.13 7.48 8.11
N TYR A 166 8.60 6.29 7.81
CA TYR A 166 7.27 5.91 8.30
C TYR A 166 7.29 5.56 9.79
N VAL A 167 8.40 5.07 10.33
CA VAL A 167 8.48 4.53 11.71
C VAL A 167 8.09 5.57 12.78
N PRO A 168 8.59 6.82 12.78
CA PRO A 168 8.26 7.80 13.82
C PRO A 168 6.76 8.09 13.94
N GLY A 169 6.06 8.21 12.81
CA GLY A 169 4.60 8.40 12.79
C GLY A 169 3.84 7.22 13.41
N PHE A 170 4.34 6.00 13.22
CA PHE A 170 3.73 4.78 13.75
C PHE A 170 3.98 4.57 15.25
N VAL A 171 5.23 4.73 15.69
CA VAL A 171 5.65 4.44 17.07
C VAL A 171 5.37 5.61 18.01
N GLY A 172 5.41 6.86 17.50
CA GLY A 172 5.11 8.09 18.24
C GLY A 172 3.84 8.01 19.09
N PRO A 173 2.67 7.68 18.52
CA PRO A 173 1.40 7.55 19.24
C PRO A 173 1.40 6.56 20.39
N GLN A 174 2.33 5.60 20.40
CA GLN A 174 2.45 4.54 21.40
C GLN A 174 3.40 4.93 22.55
N MET A 175 4.01 6.12 22.51
CA MET A 175 4.96 6.61 23.51
C MET A 175 4.37 7.72 24.40
N ASN A 176 5.16 8.17 25.37
CA ASN A 176 4.82 9.27 26.29
C ASN A 176 4.62 10.63 25.58
N GLY A 177 4.00 11.59 26.29
CA GLY A 177 3.44 12.83 25.73
C GLY A 177 4.35 13.58 24.75
N ARG A 178 5.63 13.76 25.07
CA ARG A 178 6.58 14.49 24.20
C ARG A 178 6.78 13.81 22.84
N TYR A 179 7.02 12.50 22.81
CA TYR A 179 7.25 11.76 21.57
C TYR A 179 5.96 11.47 20.81
N LYS A 180 4.84 11.40 21.53
CA LYS A 180 3.52 11.40 20.92
C LYS A 180 3.33 12.65 20.08
N ILE A 181 3.46 13.84 20.66
CA ILE A 181 3.30 15.10 19.93
C ILE A 181 4.31 15.20 18.78
N ALA A 182 5.59 14.84 19.04
CA ALA A 182 6.62 14.84 18.01
C ALA A 182 6.29 13.89 16.84
N GLY A 183 5.76 12.70 17.09
CA GLY A 183 5.36 11.76 16.05
C GLY A 183 4.21 12.26 15.19
N PHE A 184 3.22 12.93 15.80
CA PHE A 184 2.15 13.61 15.06
C PHE A 184 2.69 14.74 14.19
N ALA A 185 3.47 15.65 14.78
CA ALA A 185 4.04 16.79 14.07
C ALA A 185 4.95 16.35 12.92
N TYR A 186 5.80 15.34 13.16
CA TYR A 186 6.69 14.79 12.15
C TYR A 186 5.91 14.15 11.00
N ALA A 187 4.92 13.28 11.28
CA ALA A 187 4.18 12.60 10.23
C ALA A 187 3.38 13.57 9.36
N ILE A 188 2.69 14.56 9.96
CA ILE A 188 1.92 15.56 9.24
C ILE A 188 2.86 16.50 8.47
N GLY A 189 3.85 17.08 9.14
CA GLY A 189 4.79 18.02 8.52
C GLY A 189 5.56 17.38 7.37
N PHE A 190 6.06 16.16 7.55
CA PHE A 190 6.80 15.46 6.52
C PHE A 190 5.90 14.94 5.39
N ALA A 191 4.64 14.57 5.66
CA ALA A 191 3.67 14.28 4.60
C ALA A 191 3.42 15.50 3.71
N VAL A 192 3.29 16.70 4.29
CA VAL A 192 3.15 17.98 3.56
C VAL A 192 4.40 18.29 2.75
N VAL A 193 5.59 18.16 3.34
CA VAL A 193 6.87 18.33 2.63
C VAL A 193 6.92 17.38 1.43
N LEU A 194 6.76 16.07 1.66
CA LEU A 194 6.76 15.09 0.57
C LEU A 194 5.71 15.43 -0.49
N PHE A 195 4.55 15.91 -0.08
CA PHE A 195 3.48 16.26 -1.01
C PHE A 195 3.89 17.41 -1.94
N ILE A 196 4.37 18.51 -1.37
CA ILE A 196 4.81 19.71 -2.08
C ILE A 196 6.01 19.39 -2.97
N PHE A 197 7.07 18.81 -2.41
CA PHE A 197 8.32 18.53 -3.13
C PHE A 197 8.18 17.41 -4.17
N SER A 198 7.23 16.50 -4.00
CA SER A 198 6.92 15.47 -5.00
C SER A 198 5.88 15.92 -6.03
N ARG A 199 5.46 17.19 -6.03
CA ARG A 199 4.48 17.77 -6.96
C ARG A 199 3.24 16.87 -7.12
N GLY A 200 2.69 16.44 -6.00
CA GLY A 200 1.49 15.61 -5.99
C GLY A 200 1.73 14.10 -6.14
N THR A 201 2.93 13.58 -5.84
CA THR A 201 3.09 12.12 -5.70
C THR A 201 2.41 11.66 -4.41
N ARG A 202 1.23 11.08 -4.54
CA ARG A 202 0.31 10.81 -3.42
C ARG A 202 0.76 9.68 -2.50
N ALA A 203 1.38 8.63 -3.04
CA ALA A 203 1.63 7.40 -2.28
C ALA A 203 2.54 7.57 -1.05
N PRO A 204 3.70 8.26 -1.10
CA PRO A 204 4.53 8.48 0.09
C PRO A 204 3.85 9.34 1.15
N SER A 205 3.18 10.42 0.75
CA SER A 205 2.45 11.31 1.68
C SER A 205 1.28 10.58 2.36
N ILE A 206 0.47 9.83 1.61
CA ILE A 206 -0.60 9.01 2.20
C ILE A 206 0.00 7.90 3.06
N GLY A 207 1.16 7.34 2.68
CA GLY A 207 1.91 6.39 3.50
C GLY A 207 2.28 6.95 4.88
N MET A 208 2.76 8.20 4.94
CA MET A 208 3.11 8.89 6.19
C MET A 208 1.91 9.10 7.10
N ILE A 209 0.79 9.58 6.54
CA ILE A 209 -0.43 9.78 7.32
C ILE A 209 -1.04 8.43 7.73
N GLY A 210 -1.02 7.44 6.84
CA GLY A 210 -1.45 6.08 7.13
C GLY A 210 -0.62 5.42 8.22
N SER A 211 0.69 5.71 8.28
CA SER A 211 1.56 5.28 9.36
C SER A 211 1.13 5.86 10.71
N LEU A 212 0.83 7.16 10.76
CA LEU A 212 0.31 7.83 11.95
C LEU A 212 -1.02 7.21 12.41
N ILE A 213 -1.96 7.03 11.49
CA ILE A 213 -3.27 6.46 11.78
C ILE A 213 -3.16 5.01 12.24
N GLY A 214 -2.31 4.21 11.59
CA GLY A 214 -1.95 2.87 12.04
C GLY A 214 -1.44 2.89 13.47
N GLY A 215 -0.47 3.77 13.78
CA GLY A 215 0.05 3.97 15.12
C GLY A 215 -1.02 4.31 16.16
N ILE A 216 -1.98 5.17 15.81
CA ILE A 216 -3.12 5.53 16.67
C ILE A 216 -4.01 4.31 16.92
N ILE A 217 -4.42 3.62 15.85
CA ILE A 217 -5.25 2.40 15.92
C ILE A 217 -4.58 1.35 16.81
N PHE A 218 -3.27 1.17 16.67
CA PHE A 218 -2.53 0.20 17.48
C PHE A 218 -2.24 0.69 18.91
N SER A 219 -2.23 2.00 19.17
CA SER A 219 -1.97 2.54 20.52
C SER A 219 -3.15 2.40 21.49
N LYS A 220 -4.39 2.44 20.97
CA LYS A 220 -5.61 2.48 21.81
C LYS A 220 -6.70 1.58 21.25
N LYS A 221 -7.51 0.99 22.13
CA LYS A 221 -8.83 0.49 21.73
C LYS A 221 -9.67 1.71 21.33
N LEU A 222 -9.97 1.83 20.04
CA LEU A 222 -10.82 2.89 19.53
C LEU A 222 -12.28 2.49 19.76
N SER A 223 -13.07 3.42 20.30
CA SER A 223 -14.53 3.31 20.23
C SER A 223 -14.99 3.44 18.78
N VAL A 224 -16.18 2.94 18.47
CA VAL A 224 -16.79 3.06 17.14
C VAL A 224 -16.83 4.52 16.67
N GLU A 225 -17.15 5.46 17.56
CA GLU A 225 -17.13 6.90 17.30
C GLU A 225 -15.76 7.42 16.85
N LYS A 226 -14.68 6.99 17.51
CA LYS A 226 -13.31 7.39 17.15
C LYS A 226 -12.85 6.74 15.84
N LEU A 227 -13.39 5.55 15.53
CA LEU A 227 -13.19 4.88 14.25
C LEU A 227 -13.87 5.67 13.13
N PHE A 228 -15.10 6.16 13.34
CA PHE A 228 -15.76 7.09 12.42
C PHE A 228 -14.97 8.38 12.24
N GLY A 229 -14.49 9.01 13.31
CA GLY A 229 -13.63 10.20 13.20
C GLY A 229 -12.34 9.93 12.41
N SER A 230 -11.73 8.76 12.61
CA SER A 230 -10.54 8.35 11.85
C SER A 230 -10.86 8.06 10.37
N ALA A 231 -12.00 7.44 10.10
CA ALA A 231 -12.48 7.21 8.74
C ALA A 231 -12.83 8.53 8.02
N ALA A 232 -13.45 9.49 8.72
CA ALA A 232 -13.71 10.83 8.22
C ALA A 232 -12.40 11.58 7.91
N ALA A 233 -11.39 11.50 8.79
CA ALA A 233 -10.07 12.06 8.51
C ALA A 233 -9.42 11.42 7.27
N MET A 234 -9.47 10.09 7.14
CA MET A 234 -9.00 9.37 5.95
C MET A 234 -9.75 9.77 4.69
N PHE A 235 -11.07 9.95 4.78
CA PHE A 235 -11.90 10.43 3.68
C PHE A 235 -11.48 11.84 3.28
N MET A 236 -11.29 12.76 4.23
CA MET A 236 -10.82 14.13 3.95
C MET A 236 -9.44 14.14 3.29
N ILE A 237 -8.52 13.28 3.72
CA ILE A 237 -7.21 13.10 3.08
C ILE A 237 -7.37 12.55 1.66
N GLY A 238 -8.28 11.58 1.48
CA GLY A 238 -8.61 11.02 0.18
C GLY A 238 -9.18 12.08 -0.76
N MET A 239 -10.14 12.88 -0.29
CA MET A 239 -10.71 14.00 -1.03
C MET A 239 -9.64 15.02 -1.39
N LEU A 240 -8.80 15.42 -0.44
CA LEU A 240 -7.65 16.28 -0.73
C LEU A 240 -6.80 15.66 -1.85
N ALA A 241 -6.47 14.37 -1.77
CA ALA A 241 -5.72 13.67 -2.82
C ALA A 241 -6.43 13.62 -4.19
N VAL A 242 -7.76 13.75 -4.23
CA VAL A 242 -8.54 13.96 -5.45
C VAL A 242 -8.37 15.39 -5.96
N GLY A 243 -8.60 16.40 -5.12
CA GLY A 243 -8.46 17.81 -5.53
C GLY A 243 -7.05 18.23 -5.92
N LEU A 244 -6.06 17.50 -5.42
CA LEU A 244 -4.66 17.65 -5.81
C LEU A 244 -4.37 17.16 -7.24
N LEU A 245 -5.22 16.32 -7.84
CA LEU A 245 -5.04 15.82 -9.21
C LEU A 245 -5.21 16.94 -10.25
N PRO A 246 -6.33 17.69 -10.31
CA PRO A 246 -6.46 18.82 -11.22
C PRO A 246 -5.46 19.93 -10.88
N LEU A 247 -5.13 20.12 -9.58
CA LEU A 247 -4.08 21.06 -9.17
C LEU A 247 -2.74 20.72 -9.83
N ARG A 248 -2.35 19.44 -9.88
CA ARG A 248 -1.09 18.99 -10.50
C ARG A 248 -0.97 19.45 -11.97
N HIS A 249 -2.07 19.49 -12.70
CA HIS A 249 -2.07 19.92 -14.10
C HIS A 249 -1.96 21.43 -14.28
N ARG A 250 -2.25 22.22 -13.24
CA ARG A 250 -2.31 23.68 -13.29
C ARG A 250 -1.24 24.37 -12.43
N MET A 251 -0.58 23.62 -11.54
CA MET A 251 0.35 24.15 -10.54
C MET A 251 1.59 24.84 -11.14
N SER A 252 1.93 24.58 -12.41
CA SER A 252 3.00 25.30 -13.11
C SER A 252 2.68 26.77 -13.39
N HIS A 253 1.41 27.15 -13.28
CA HIS A 253 0.90 28.49 -13.63
C HIS A 253 0.22 29.18 -12.45
N MET A 254 0.39 28.65 -11.23
CA MET A 254 -0.26 29.15 -10.02
C MET A 254 0.80 29.51 -8.96
N SER A 255 0.61 30.63 -8.28
CA SER A 255 1.31 30.97 -7.04
C SER A 255 0.83 30.07 -5.89
N TYR A 256 1.60 30.00 -4.79
CA TYR A 256 1.24 29.16 -3.64
C TYR A 256 -0.13 29.52 -3.04
N GLY A 257 -0.47 30.81 -2.97
CA GLY A 257 -1.78 31.27 -2.49
C GLY A 257 -2.94 30.81 -3.37
N GLU A 258 -2.74 30.82 -4.70
CA GLU A 258 -3.72 30.32 -5.67
C GLU A 258 -3.86 28.80 -5.59
N MET A 259 -2.76 28.05 -5.36
CA MET A 259 -2.83 26.60 -5.15
C MET A 259 -3.67 26.25 -3.92
N VAL A 260 -3.46 26.97 -2.80
CA VAL A 260 -4.25 26.76 -1.57
C VAL A 260 -5.72 27.12 -1.81
N SER A 261 -6.00 28.28 -2.41
CA SER A 261 -7.36 28.70 -2.73
C SER A 261 -8.08 27.70 -3.64
N PHE A 262 -7.40 27.19 -4.66
CA PHE A 262 -7.91 26.15 -5.54
C PHE A 262 -8.31 24.89 -4.75
N LEU A 263 -7.51 24.43 -3.79
CA LEU A 263 -7.84 23.25 -2.97
C LEU A 263 -9.02 23.45 -2.03
N PHE A 264 -9.46 24.67 -1.78
CA PHE A 264 -10.71 24.96 -1.06
C PHE A 264 -11.88 25.27 -1.99
N SER A 265 -11.67 25.30 -3.31
CA SER A 265 -12.70 25.58 -4.30
C SER A 265 -13.55 24.34 -4.62
N ALA A 266 -14.79 24.57 -5.03
CA ALA A 266 -15.67 23.50 -5.54
C ALA A 266 -15.09 22.84 -6.81
N GLU A 267 -14.36 23.62 -7.62
CA GLU A 267 -13.74 23.15 -8.87
C GLU A 267 -12.72 22.02 -8.62
N ALA A 268 -11.94 22.09 -7.55
CA ALA A 268 -10.97 21.03 -7.24
C ALA A 268 -11.64 19.67 -6.99
N TYR A 269 -12.89 19.66 -6.52
CA TYR A 269 -13.61 18.43 -6.17
C TYR A 269 -14.79 18.13 -7.09
N GLN A 270 -14.90 18.85 -8.21
CA GLN A 270 -15.91 18.55 -9.21
C GLN A 270 -15.72 17.10 -9.69
N ASP A 271 -16.80 16.32 -9.66
CA ASP A 271 -16.79 14.90 -10.04
C ASP A 271 -15.82 14.02 -9.23
N ALA A 272 -15.41 14.45 -8.03
CA ALA A 272 -14.45 13.73 -7.18
C ALA A 272 -14.91 12.32 -6.77
N LEU A 273 -16.23 12.13 -6.63
CA LEU A 273 -16.84 10.85 -6.27
C LEU A 273 -17.12 9.97 -7.49
N SER A 274 -17.23 10.56 -8.68
CA SER A 274 -17.51 9.84 -9.92
C SER A 274 -16.23 9.46 -10.66
N HIS A 275 -15.10 10.12 -10.44
CA HIS A 275 -13.80 9.71 -10.99
C HIS A 275 -13.19 8.59 -10.15
N ASP A 276 -12.68 7.54 -10.80
CA ASP A 276 -11.70 6.66 -10.16
C ASP A 276 -10.47 7.52 -9.86
N PRO A 277 -10.18 7.85 -8.59
CA PRO A 277 -9.08 8.77 -8.27
C PRO A 277 -7.71 8.24 -8.71
N LEU A 278 -7.67 6.97 -9.11
CA LEU A 278 -6.47 6.24 -9.49
C LEU A 278 -6.53 5.67 -10.93
N ASN A 279 -7.67 5.78 -11.64
CA ASN A 279 -7.93 5.21 -12.98
C ASN A 279 -7.59 3.71 -13.11
N TYR A 280 -7.63 2.93 -12.03
CA TYR A 280 -7.24 1.53 -12.05
C TYR A 280 -8.31 0.62 -12.62
N HIS A 281 -9.59 0.94 -12.42
CA HIS A 281 -10.64 0.12 -13.00
C HIS A 281 -10.69 0.28 -14.53
N ASP A 282 -10.62 1.51 -15.03
CA ASP A 282 -10.67 1.80 -16.46
C ASP A 282 -9.46 1.20 -17.19
N HIS A 283 -8.25 1.35 -16.65
CA HIS A 283 -7.07 0.68 -17.21
C HIS A 283 -7.20 -0.85 -17.19
N PHE A 284 -7.83 -1.41 -16.15
CA PHE A 284 -8.04 -2.85 -16.09
C PHE A 284 -9.00 -3.35 -17.18
N VAL A 285 -10.07 -2.60 -17.49
CA VAL A 285 -10.95 -2.92 -18.62
C VAL A 285 -10.15 -2.97 -19.93
N SER A 286 -9.38 -1.92 -20.24
CA SER A 286 -8.59 -1.87 -21.47
C SER A 286 -7.51 -2.96 -21.52
N ILE A 287 -6.95 -3.36 -20.37
CA ILE A 287 -6.04 -4.51 -20.29
C ILE A 287 -6.74 -5.80 -20.72
N THR A 288 -7.97 -6.05 -20.26
CA THR A 288 -8.72 -7.25 -20.67
C THR A 288 -9.13 -7.23 -22.14
N ALA A 289 -9.26 -6.04 -22.74
CA ALA A 289 -9.52 -5.88 -24.18
C ALA A 289 -8.29 -6.18 -25.03
N ILE A 290 -7.12 -5.76 -24.57
CA ILE A 290 -5.84 -5.86 -25.29
C ILE A 290 -5.22 -7.26 -25.13
N PHE A 291 -5.20 -7.82 -23.93
CA PHE A 291 -4.50 -9.08 -23.64
C PHE A 291 -5.48 -10.27 -23.56
N PRO A 292 -5.21 -11.40 -24.25
CA PRO A 292 -4.07 -11.66 -25.12
C PRO A 292 -4.30 -11.29 -26.60
N ASN A 293 -5.45 -10.71 -26.93
CA ASN A 293 -5.94 -10.62 -28.30
C ASN A 293 -5.00 -9.85 -29.25
N SER A 294 -4.39 -8.76 -28.79
CA SER A 294 -3.47 -7.91 -29.57
C SER A 294 -2.04 -7.89 -29.05
N ARG A 295 -1.81 -8.41 -27.85
CA ARG A 295 -0.49 -8.51 -27.21
C ARG A 295 -0.43 -9.79 -26.38
N GLU A 296 0.73 -10.46 -26.41
CA GLU A 296 0.95 -11.63 -25.57
C GLU A 296 0.97 -11.28 -24.08
N TYR A 297 0.61 -12.26 -23.26
CA TYR A 297 0.76 -12.19 -21.82
C TYR A 297 2.22 -12.00 -21.40
N VAL A 298 2.42 -11.51 -20.17
CA VAL A 298 3.76 -11.21 -19.65
C VAL A 298 4.12 -12.18 -18.54
N ASP A 299 4.47 -13.40 -18.92
CA ASP A 299 4.64 -14.60 -18.08
C ASP A 299 5.43 -14.35 -16.79
N ALA A 300 4.69 -14.17 -15.70
CA ALA A 300 5.19 -13.87 -14.35
C ALA A 300 6.27 -12.78 -14.31
N ALA A 301 6.35 -11.88 -15.30
CA ALA A 301 7.45 -10.93 -15.44
C ALA A 301 7.53 -9.94 -14.27
N SER A 302 6.39 -9.52 -13.71
CA SER A 302 6.35 -8.66 -12.52
C SER A 302 7.06 -9.34 -11.32
N TYR A 303 6.90 -10.65 -11.19
CA TYR A 303 7.45 -11.45 -10.10
C TYR A 303 8.89 -11.85 -10.34
N ARG A 304 9.24 -12.24 -11.57
CA ARG A 304 10.62 -12.53 -11.98
C ARG A 304 11.53 -11.32 -11.81
N ARG A 305 11.02 -10.10 -12.06
CA ARG A 305 11.76 -8.84 -11.85
C ARG A 305 12.17 -8.60 -10.40
N ILE A 306 11.53 -9.23 -9.41
CA ILE A 306 11.93 -9.14 -7.99
C ILE A 306 13.37 -9.66 -7.82
N LEU A 307 13.71 -10.77 -8.50
CA LEU A 307 15.03 -11.41 -8.39
C LEU A 307 16.16 -10.55 -8.97
N PHE A 308 15.84 -9.67 -9.91
CA PHE A 308 16.79 -8.86 -10.67
C PHE A 308 16.63 -7.36 -10.39
N PHE A 309 16.04 -7.00 -9.25
CA PHE A 309 15.58 -5.63 -9.01
C PHE A 309 16.70 -4.59 -9.12
N TYR A 310 17.84 -4.83 -8.45
CA TYR A 310 19.00 -3.92 -8.45
C TYR A 310 19.85 -3.98 -9.71
N LEU A 311 19.60 -4.93 -10.62
CA LEU A 311 20.32 -4.97 -11.89
C LEU A 311 19.84 -3.81 -12.79
N PRO A 312 20.74 -2.96 -13.29
CA PRO A 312 20.40 -1.97 -14.30
C PRO A 312 19.92 -2.70 -15.56
N GLY A 313 18.76 -2.30 -16.09
CA GLY A 313 18.18 -2.95 -17.27
C GLY A 313 19.09 -2.85 -18.50
N ASP A 314 19.78 -1.72 -18.65
CA ASP A 314 20.62 -1.42 -19.80
C ASP A 314 21.99 -2.14 -19.73
N SER A 315 22.46 -2.48 -18.53
CA SER A 315 23.72 -3.20 -18.33
C SER A 315 23.60 -4.72 -18.48
N PHE A 316 22.37 -5.26 -18.34
CA PHE A 316 22.10 -6.69 -18.45
C PHE A 316 20.91 -6.97 -19.38
N PRO A 317 21.02 -6.63 -20.68
CA PRO A 317 19.95 -6.83 -21.64
C PRO A 317 19.60 -8.32 -21.72
N GLY A 318 18.31 -8.64 -21.57
CA GLY A 318 17.77 -10.00 -21.64
C GLY A 318 17.72 -10.75 -20.30
N LEU A 319 18.49 -10.36 -19.28
CA LEU A 319 18.45 -11.02 -17.96
C LEU A 319 17.27 -10.51 -17.12
N LYS A 320 17.02 -9.20 -17.13
CA LYS A 320 15.89 -8.58 -16.44
C LYS A 320 14.69 -8.52 -17.40
N PRO A 321 13.56 -9.20 -17.11
CA PRO A 321 12.36 -9.13 -17.96
C PRO A 321 11.94 -7.69 -18.20
N ARG A 322 11.42 -7.33 -19.37
CA ARG A 322 10.90 -5.97 -19.62
C ARG A 322 9.85 -5.60 -18.56
N ASP A 323 9.77 -4.31 -18.21
CA ASP A 323 8.83 -3.85 -17.18
C ASP A 323 7.38 -4.02 -17.65
N PRO A 324 6.55 -4.83 -16.97
CA PRO A 324 5.15 -5.03 -17.36
C PRO A 324 4.35 -3.73 -17.37
N ASN A 325 4.64 -2.79 -16.46
CA ASN A 325 3.98 -1.49 -16.45
C ASN A 325 4.30 -0.69 -17.72
N ARG A 326 5.52 -0.83 -18.25
CA ARG A 326 5.94 -0.16 -19.49
C ARG A 326 5.30 -0.82 -20.71
N ILE A 327 5.19 -2.15 -20.73
CA ILE A 327 4.50 -2.89 -21.80
C ILE A 327 3.01 -2.51 -21.85
N VAL A 328 2.36 -2.46 -20.68
CA VAL A 328 0.95 -2.05 -20.57
C VAL A 328 0.78 -0.59 -20.96
N ALA A 329 1.64 0.33 -20.49
CA ALA A 329 1.56 1.73 -20.88
C ALA A 329 1.77 1.95 -22.39
N GLU A 330 2.70 1.22 -23.01
CA GLU A 330 2.90 1.22 -24.47
C GLU A 330 1.64 0.74 -25.20
N ALA A 331 0.98 -0.29 -24.68
CA ALA A 331 -0.24 -0.82 -25.27
C ALA A 331 -1.43 0.14 -25.15
N LEU A 332 -1.56 0.84 -24.02
CA LEU A 332 -2.68 1.76 -23.76
C LEU A 332 -2.51 3.14 -24.40
N PHE A 333 -1.28 3.66 -24.49
CA PHE A 333 -1.01 5.05 -24.85
C PHE A 333 -0.05 5.21 -26.04
N GLY A 334 0.39 4.11 -26.65
CA GLY A 334 1.29 4.10 -27.79
C GLY A 334 2.73 4.53 -27.47
N ALA A 335 3.55 4.69 -28.51
CA ALA A 335 4.97 5.00 -28.37
C ALA A 335 5.26 6.40 -27.77
N ALA A 336 4.28 7.31 -27.75
CA ALA A 336 4.41 8.59 -27.08
C ALA A 336 4.56 8.45 -25.56
N ALA A 337 4.08 7.34 -24.96
CA ALA A 337 4.28 7.03 -23.54
C ALA A 337 5.77 6.96 -23.14
N PHE A 338 6.67 6.61 -24.07
CA PHE A 338 8.11 6.58 -23.82
C PHE A 338 8.71 7.97 -23.60
N ARG A 339 8.12 9.04 -24.16
CA ARG A 339 8.67 10.39 -24.05
C ARG A 339 8.42 11.05 -22.69
N VAL A 340 7.49 10.52 -21.90
CA VAL A 340 7.09 11.12 -20.61
C VAL A 340 7.32 10.17 -19.43
N ASP A 341 7.88 8.97 -19.67
CA ASP A 341 8.19 7.95 -18.66
C ASP A 341 7.03 7.69 -17.69
N TRP A 342 5.82 7.62 -18.26
CA TRP A 342 4.59 7.40 -17.51
C TRP A 342 4.44 5.92 -17.17
N MET A 343 4.76 5.55 -15.92
CA MET A 343 4.37 4.26 -15.36
C MET A 343 2.91 4.29 -14.90
N HIS A 344 2.02 3.77 -15.74
CA HIS A 344 0.62 3.47 -15.39
C HIS A 344 0.50 2.00 -15.01
N PRO A 345 0.48 1.67 -13.71
CA PRO A 345 0.45 0.28 -13.31
C PRO A 345 -0.97 -0.28 -13.53
N PRO A 346 -1.09 -1.58 -13.89
CA PRO A 346 -2.33 -2.21 -14.34
C PRO A 346 -3.39 -2.42 -13.24
N GLY A 347 -3.11 -2.00 -12.00
CA GLY A 347 -3.89 -2.42 -10.84
C GLY A 347 -3.59 -3.87 -10.45
N VAL A 348 -3.96 -4.29 -9.25
CA VAL A 348 -3.68 -5.66 -8.76
C VAL A 348 -4.31 -6.74 -9.65
N PHE A 349 -5.55 -6.55 -10.08
CA PHE A 349 -6.24 -7.52 -10.91
C PHE A 349 -5.69 -7.55 -12.34
N GLY A 350 -5.35 -6.39 -12.89
CA GLY A 350 -4.70 -6.31 -14.20
C GLY A 350 -3.31 -6.93 -14.20
N ASP A 351 -2.49 -6.69 -13.15
CA ASP A 351 -1.17 -7.32 -13.00
C ASP A 351 -1.29 -8.85 -12.98
N VAL A 352 -2.21 -9.39 -12.17
CA VAL A 352 -2.43 -10.83 -12.09
C VAL A 352 -2.97 -11.37 -13.41
N TYR A 353 -3.91 -10.67 -14.05
CA TYR A 353 -4.49 -11.07 -15.34
C TYR A 353 -3.40 -11.20 -16.43
N ILE A 354 -2.49 -10.23 -16.55
CA ILE A 354 -1.45 -10.26 -17.58
C ILE A 354 -0.31 -11.22 -17.27
N ASN A 355 0.01 -11.43 -15.99
CA ASN A 355 1.14 -12.27 -15.58
C ASN A 355 0.80 -13.77 -15.55
N PHE A 356 -0.48 -14.11 -15.40
CA PHE A 356 -0.97 -15.47 -15.19
C PHE A 356 -2.13 -15.84 -16.12
N TRP A 357 -2.06 -15.40 -17.39
CA TRP A 357 -2.94 -15.87 -18.47
C TRP A 357 -4.45 -15.74 -18.19
N GLY A 358 -4.86 -14.57 -17.73
CA GLY A 358 -6.25 -14.27 -17.45
C GLY A 358 -6.80 -15.08 -16.27
N TRP A 359 -7.82 -15.91 -16.51
CA TRP A 359 -8.53 -16.68 -15.46
C TRP A 359 -7.63 -17.61 -14.65
N TYR A 360 -6.50 -18.07 -15.21
CA TYR A 360 -5.50 -18.84 -14.47
C TYR A 360 -4.79 -18.03 -13.36
N GLY A 361 -4.95 -16.71 -13.34
CA GLY A 361 -4.50 -15.83 -12.26
C GLY A 361 -5.39 -15.85 -11.02
N ILE A 362 -6.62 -16.34 -11.09
CA ILE A 362 -7.53 -16.37 -9.93
C ILE A 362 -6.98 -17.25 -8.78
N PRO A 363 -6.45 -18.46 -9.02
CA PRO A 363 -5.73 -19.23 -7.99
C PRO A 363 -4.59 -18.45 -7.30
N PHE A 364 -3.89 -17.57 -8.03
CA PHE A 364 -2.83 -16.74 -7.44
C PHE A 364 -3.40 -15.74 -6.41
N MET A 365 -4.62 -15.25 -6.61
CA MET A 365 -5.29 -14.40 -5.62
C MET A 365 -5.55 -15.13 -4.30
N VAL A 366 -5.80 -16.45 -4.32
CA VAL A 366 -5.90 -17.27 -3.10
C VAL A 366 -4.57 -17.26 -2.34
N LEU A 367 -3.46 -17.46 -3.05
CA LEU A 367 -2.11 -17.42 -2.46
C LEU A 367 -1.79 -16.03 -1.89
N GLN A 368 -2.18 -14.97 -2.60
CA GLN A 368 -1.99 -13.60 -2.14
C GLN A 368 -2.81 -13.32 -0.86
N GLY A 369 -4.05 -13.81 -0.78
CA GLY A 369 -4.89 -13.71 0.41
C GLY A 369 -4.28 -14.41 1.62
N ALA A 370 -3.77 -15.63 1.42
CA ALA A 370 -3.06 -16.38 2.45
C ALA A 370 -1.77 -15.68 2.90
N PHE A 371 -1.00 -15.12 1.96
CA PHE A 371 0.21 -14.37 2.25
C PHE A 371 -0.07 -13.12 3.10
N LEU A 372 -1.10 -12.34 2.77
CA LEU A 372 -1.46 -11.15 3.56
C LEU A 372 -1.95 -11.52 4.97
N ALA A 373 -2.68 -12.63 5.10
CA ALA A 373 -3.07 -13.17 6.41
C ALA A 373 -1.85 -13.62 7.22
N TRP A 374 -0.87 -14.26 6.58
CA TRP A 374 0.41 -14.65 7.20
C TRP A 374 1.21 -13.43 7.68
N VAL A 375 1.34 -12.39 6.84
CA VAL A 375 1.99 -11.12 7.22
C VAL A 375 1.29 -10.48 8.41
N THR A 376 -0.04 -10.42 8.39
CA THR A 376 -0.85 -9.89 9.50
C THR A 376 -0.58 -10.68 10.79
N ARG A 377 -0.54 -12.01 10.73
CA ARG A 377 -0.20 -12.86 11.88
C ARG A 377 1.21 -12.58 12.40
N LEU A 378 2.20 -12.45 11.52
CA LEU A 378 3.59 -12.15 11.92
C LEU A 378 3.70 -10.81 12.65
N MET A 379 3.00 -9.78 12.18
CA MET A 379 2.94 -8.49 12.86
C MET A 379 2.39 -8.59 14.29
N LEU A 380 1.49 -9.54 14.56
CA LEU A 380 0.91 -9.72 15.90
C LEU A 380 1.82 -10.49 16.87
N ILE A 381 2.75 -11.29 16.37
CA ILE A 381 3.57 -12.19 17.21
C ILE A 381 5.06 -11.85 17.24
N ARG A 382 5.54 -11.00 16.32
CA ARG A 382 6.96 -10.61 16.19
C ARG A 382 7.09 -9.08 16.25
N PRO A 383 7.72 -8.50 17.31
CA PRO A 383 7.90 -7.05 17.42
C PRO A 383 8.65 -6.42 16.25
N TRP A 384 9.68 -7.08 15.72
CA TRP A 384 10.44 -6.55 14.60
C TRP A 384 9.64 -6.53 13.30
N PHE A 385 8.75 -7.50 13.11
CA PHE A 385 7.83 -7.52 11.97
C PHE A 385 6.74 -6.46 12.14
N PHE A 386 6.25 -6.27 13.37
CA PHE A 386 5.31 -5.20 13.71
C PHE A 386 5.88 -3.81 13.39
N ILE A 387 7.11 -3.54 13.85
CA ILE A 387 7.78 -2.26 13.64
C ILE A 387 8.27 -2.11 12.20
N GLY A 388 8.64 -3.19 11.51
CA GLY A 388 9.12 -3.12 10.12
C GLY A 388 7.99 -2.97 9.10
N ILE A 389 6.90 -3.72 9.25
CA ILE A 389 5.79 -3.70 8.28
C ILE A 389 4.68 -2.74 8.70
N GLY A 390 4.36 -2.64 9.99
CA GLY A 390 3.26 -1.82 10.51
C GLY A 390 3.27 -0.37 10.04
N PRO A 391 4.39 0.37 10.14
CA PRO A 391 4.47 1.75 9.66
C PRO A 391 4.19 1.90 8.17
N GLN A 392 4.44 0.86 7.39
CA GLN A 392 4.28 0.87 5.93
C GLN A 392 3.02 0.20 5.45
N ALA A 393 2.19 -0.35 6.34
CA ALA A 393 1.02 -1.14 5.95
C ALA A 393 0.10 -0.37 4.99
N MET A 394 -0.13 0.92 5.22
CA MET A 394 -0.93 1.76 4.32
C MET A 394 -0.25 1.97 2.96
N TYR A 395 1.04 2.33 2.96
CA TYR A 395 1.82 2.51 1.73
C TYR A 395 1.85 1.22 0.89
N MET A 396 2.16 0.08 1.52
CA MET A 396 2.18 -1.23 0.88
C MET A 396 0.81 -1.65 0.37
N SER A 397 -0.27 -1.38 1.13
CA SER A 397 -1.64 -1.68 0.69
C SER A 397 -2.00 -0.88 -0.55
N LEU A 398 -1.67 0.43 -0.57
CA LEU A 398 -1.88 1.28 -1.73
C LEU A 398 -1.11 0.75 -2.93
N VAL A 399 0.21 0.58 -2.82
CA VAL A 399 1.08 0.06 -3.89
C VAL A 399 0.64 -1.33 -4.36
N GLY A 400 0.13 -2.16 -3.44
CA GLY A 400 -0.50 -3.45 -3.73
C GLY A 400 -1.70 -3.34 -4.64
N ILE A 401 -2.64 -2.47 -4.29
CA ILE A 401 -3.83 -2.20 -5.12
C ILE A 401 -3.42 -1.67 -6.49
N ARG A 402 -2.32 -0.92 -6.59
CA ARG A 402 -1.77 -0.46 -7.89
C ARG A 402 -1.25 -1.59 -8.78
N GLY A 403 -1.03 -2.81 -8.28
CA GLY A 403 -0.41 -3.88 -9.07
C GLY A 403 1.10 -3.71 -9.24
N GLN A 404 1.80 -3.32 -8.17
CA GLN A 404 3.27 -3.18 -8.18
C GLN A 404 3.92 -4.14 -7.18
N PRO A 405 3.82 -5.46 -7.38
CA PRO A 405 4.27 -6.46 -6.40
C PRO A 405 5.77 -6.34 -6.10
N TYR A 406 6.59 -6.02 -7.09
CA TYR A 406 8.03 -5.86 -6.88
C TYR A 406 8.37 -4.67 -5.98
N THR A 407 7.66 -3.54 -6.11
CA THR A 407 7.85 -2.38 -5.22
C THR A 407 7.52 -2.73 -3.77
N ILE A 408 6.45 -3.51 -3.55
CA ILE A 408 6.07 -3.99 -2.22
C ILE A 408 7.14 -4.91 -1.67
N CYS A 409 7.56 -5.92 -2.42
CA CYS A 409 8.54 -6.91 -1.97
C CYS A 409 9.86 -6.25 -1.58
N VAL A 410 10.39 -5.33 -2.40
CA VAL A 410 11.66 -4.65 -2.09
C VAL A 410 11.49 -3.70 -0.91
N ALA A 411 10.38 -2.95 -0.81
CA ALA A 411 10.09 -2.12 0.36
C ALA A 411 9.97 -2.96 1.64
N MET A 412 9.33 -4.13 1.58
CA MET A 412 9.23 -5.06 2.70
C MET A 412 10.62 -5.57 3.12
N ILE A 413 11.43 -6.04 2.17
CA ILE A 413 12.78 -6.56 2.45
C ILE A 413 13.65 -5.46 3.06
N ALA A 414 13.70 -4.29 2.43
CA ALA A 414 14.47 -3.15 2.94
C ALA A 414 14.02 -2.76 4.34
N SER A 415 12.71 -2.61 4.56
CA SER A 415 12.17 -2.24 5.86
C SER A 415 12.47 -3.25 6.95
N LEU A 416 12.22 -4.53 6.66
CA LEU A 416 12.49 -5.61 7.60
C LEU A 416 13.97 -5.69 7.92
N THR A 417 14.85 -5.55 6.93
CA THR A 417 16.30 -5.63 7.11
C THR A 417 16.80 -4.47 7.96
N VAL A 418 16.45 -3.24 7.59
CA VAL A 418 16.86 -2.04 8.33
C VAL A 418 16.30 -2.07 9.75
N THR A 419 15.01 -2.34 9.90
CA THR A 419 14.38 -2.42 11.23
C THR A 419 15.00 -3.52 12.06
N PHE A 420 15.24 -4.72 11.50
CA PHE A 420 15.90 -5.81 12.21
C PHE A 420 17.28 -5.39 12.70
N CYS A 421 18.13 -4.83 11.84
CA CYS A 421 19.46 -4.36 12.21
C CYS A 421 19.41 -3.32 13.32
N LEU A 422 18.52 -2.33 13.20
CA LEU A 422 18.35 -1.29 14.23
C LEU A 422 17.86 -1.86 15.56
N LEU A 423 16.90 -2.78 15.54
CA LEU A 423 16.40 -3.41 16.76
C LEU A 423 17.48 -4.25 17.45
N VAL A 424 18.31 -4.97 16.68
CA VAL A 424 19.48 -5.71 17.22
C VAL A 424 20.49 -4.76 17.85
N LEU A 425 20.87 -3.69 17.14
CA LEU A 425 21.81 -2.68 17.63
C LEU A 425 21.31 -2.00 18.91
N LEU A 426 20.01 -1.72 19.00
CA LEU A 426 19.37 -1.14 20.18
C LEU A 426 19.09 -2.18 21.28
N GLY A 427 19.44 -3.45 21.04
CA GLY A 427 19.27 -4.57 21.95
C GLY A 427 17.80 -4.92 22.24
N ILE A 428 16.84 -4.52 21.40
CA ILE A 428 15.42 -4.83 21.54
C ILE A 428 15.21 -6.32 21.20
N PRO A 429 14.68 -7.14 22.13
CA PRO A 429 14.37 -8.55 21.87
C PRO A 429 13.52 -8.76 20.62
N LEU A 430 14.05 -9.54 19.67
CA LEU A 430 13.40 -9.88 18.40
C LEU A 430 12.25 -10.91 18.53
N SER A 431 12.07 -11.48 19.72
CA SER A 431 10.99 -12.42 19.99
C SER A 431 10.45 -12.18 21.38
N ILE A 432 9.12 -12.02 21.47
CA ILE A 432 8.39 -12.07 22.74
C ILE A 432 8.38 -13.51 23.28
N TYR A 433 8.50 -14.49 22.38
CA TYR A 433 8.57 -15.90 22.70
C TYR A 433 10.03 -16.34 22.89
N ARG A 434 10.54 -16.25 24.12
CA ARG A 434 11.71 -17.06 24.53
C ARG A 434 11.34 -18.30 25.35
N LYS A 435 10.14 -18.39 25.93
CA LYS A 435 9.56 -19.55 26.67
C LYS A 435 8.09 -19.16 27.02
N PRO A 436 7.03 -19.53 26.25
CA PRO A 436 6.26 -20.75 26.58
C PRO A 436 5.44 -21.32 25.38
N VAL A 437 5.89 -21.25 24.12
CA VAL A 437 5.11 -21.83 22.99
C VAL A 437 4.99 -23.35 23.10
N LYS A 438 6.01 -24.03 23.63
CA LYS A 438 5.93 -25.47 23.90
C LYS A 438 4.83 -25.81 24.91
N LYS A 439 4.56 -24.92 25.89
CA LYS A 439 3.53 -25.14 26.91
C LYS A 439 2.13 -24.79 26.38
N ALA A 440 1.97 -23.68 25.67
CA ALA A 440 0.68 -23.33 25.07
C ALA A 440 0.24 -24.28 23.94
N LEU A 441 1.19 -24.83 23.16
CA LEU A 441 0.91 -25.87 22.17
C LEU A 441 0.75 -27.27 22.79
N SER A 442 1.39 -27.57 23.93
CA SER A 442 1.10 -28.81 24.67
C SER A 442 -0.28 -28.76 25.30
N ASP A 443 -0.67 -27.62 25.86
CA ASP A 443 -1.95 -27.44 26.56
C ASP A 443 -3.12 -27.40 25.56
N SER A 444 -2.93 -26.86 24.35
CA SER A 444 -3.94 -26.92 23.28
C SER A 444 -4.07 -28.31 22.66
N ARG A 445 -2.96 -29.06 22.52
CA ARG A 445 -2.99 -30.48 22.10
C ARG A 445 -3.63 -31.38 23.15
N GLN A 446 -3.36 -31.15 24.44
CA GLN A 446 -4.00 -31.90 25.53
C GLN A 446 -5.51 -31.60 25.61
N LYS A 447 -5.93 -30.34 25.44
CA LYS A 447 -7.36 -30.02 25.35
C LYS A 447 -8.05 -30.65 24.15
N HIS A 448 -7.40 -30.72 22.98
CA HIS A 448 -8.00 -31.41 21.83
C HIS A 448 -8.02 -32.93 21.97
N GLN A 449 -7.05 -33.54 22.66
CA GLN A 449 -7.08 -34.97 22.96
C GLN A 449 -8.14 -35.32 24.02
N GLN A 450 -8.32 -34.51 25.06
CA GLN A 450 -9.34 -34.75 26.09
C GLN A 450 -10.77 -34.67 25.55
N VAL A 451 -11.02 -33.87 24.51
CA VAL A 451 -12.34 -33.79 23.87
C VAL A 451 -12.63 -35.02 22.99
N ASN A 452 -11.61 -35.72 22.49
CA ASN A 452 -11.76 -36.91 21.65
C ASN A 452 -11.81 -38.23 22.43
N PHE A 453 -11.59 -38.21 23.75
CA PHE A 453 -11.75 -39.40 24.63
C PHE A 453 -13.04 -39.37 25.47
N ALA A 454 -13.88 -38.35 25.29
CA ALA A 454 -15.15 -38.18 25.99
C ALA A 454 -16.39 -38.42 25.09
N SER A 455 -16.20 -39.02 23.91
CA SER A 455 -17.26 -39.42 22.98
C SER A 455 -17.38 -40.93 22.88
#